data_AF-A0A1F4UU84-F1
#
_entry.id   AF-A0A1F4UU84-F1
#
_cell.length_a   1.000
_cell.length_b   1.000
_cell.length_c   1.000
_cell.angle_alpha   90.00
_cell.angle_beta   90.00
_cell.angle_gamma   90.00
#
_symmetry.space_group_name_H-M   'P 1'
#
loop_
_entity.id
_entity.type
_entity.pdbx_description
1 polymer ?
#
loop_
_entity_poly.entity_id
_entity_poly.type
_entity_poly.pdbx_seq_one_letter_code
_entity_poly.pdbx_strand_id
1 'polypeptide(L)'
;MKLKTSQLIQKEWSDISRSGFSLVEVVLASSLFGLLVTALVGAYLYGLESNALAGNRAHATLLAEEGLEAVRNIRDGNFSNLTTGTYGLEITGSQWTFSGSSDTNGIYTRVITISDIDVDRKSVTSSVTWQQNLQRNGSVILITRLTYWQKSATVPASCNDYAVSQGYSSGTCRENVLQCPIYGETYLLGGETYCTGGPSADTCCAML
;
A
#
# COMPACT_ATOMS: atom_id res chain seq x y z
N MET A 1 3.76 -37.30 95.57
CA MET A 1 4.38 -36.68 94.38
C MET A 1 3.26 -36.19 93.48
N LYS A 2 3.01 -34.87 93.45
CA LYS A 2 1.91 -34.25 92.68
C LYS A 2 2.33 -34.15 91.22
N LEU A 3 1.69 -34.88 90.32
CA LEU A 3 1.86 -34.68 88.88
C LEU A 3 1.01 -33.48 88.45
N LYS A 4 1.73 -32.50 87.92
CA LYS A 4 1.29 -31.16 87.52
C LYS A 4 0.39 -31.28 86.29
N THR A 5 -0.82 -30.73 86.40
CA THR A 5 -1.86 -30.61 85.38
C THR A 5 -1.28 -30.09 84.06
N SER A 6 -1.54 -30.80 82.96
CA SER A 6 -1.22 -30.32 81.61
C SER A 6 -2.05 -29.06 81.32
N GLN A 7 -1.38 -27.98 80.94
CA GLN A 7 -2.04 -26.80 80.42
C GLN A 7 -2.55 -27.14 79.01
N LEU A 8 -3.86 -27.35 78.91
CA LEU A 8 -4.57 -27.43 77.64
C LEU A 8 -4.42 -26.07 76.94
N ILE A 9 -3.82 -26.09 75.76
CA ILE A 9 -3.89 -25.00 74.79
C ILE A 9 -5.38 -24.75 74.53
N GLN A 10 -5.91 -23.64 75.05
CA GLN A 10 -7.20 -23.14 74.62
C GLN A 10 -7.06 -22.75 73.16
N LYS A 11 -7.50 -23.65 72.28
CA LYS A 11 -7.81 -23.35 70.89
C LYS A 11 -8.91 -22.29 70.93
N GLU A 12 -8.55 -21.03 70.78
CA GLU A 12 -9.52 -19.99 70.44
C GLU A 12 -10.11 -20.39 69.10
N TRP A 13 -11.31 -20.95 69.13
CA TRP A 13 -12.13 -21.11 67.95
C TRP A 13 -12.48 -19.70 67.54
N SER A 14 -11.89 -19.22 66.45
CA SER A 14 -12.43 -18.08 65.75
C SER A 14 -13.87 -18.43 65.39
N ASP A 15 -14.81 -17.85 66.12
CA ASP A 15 -16.21 -17.88 65.76
C ASP A 15 -16.29 -17.36 64.32
N ILE A 16 -16.58 -18.28 63.39
CA ILE A 16 -17.04 -17.89 62.07
C ILE A 16 -18.41 -17.27 62.32
N SER A 17 -18.41 -15.96 62.55
CA SER A 17 -19.58 -15.11 62.59
C SER A 17 -20.47 -15.47 61.41
N ARG A 18 -21.64 -16.04 61.69
CA ARG A 18 -22.71 -16.16 60.70
C ARG A 18 -23.25 -14.75 60.44
N SER A 19 -22.53 -14.02 59.60
CA SER A 19 -22.90 -12.70 59.12
C SER A 19 -23.98 -12.88 58.06
N GLY A 20 -25.23 -12.60 58.44
CA GLY A 20 -26.31 -12.40 57.47
C GLY A 20 -26.08 -11.11 56.68
N PHE A 21 -26.62 -11.04 55.47
CA PHE A 21 -26.57 -9.83 54.65
C PHE A 21 -27.48 -8.74 55.22
N SER A 22 -26.98 -7.50 55.28
CA SER A 22 -27.81 -6.34 55.55
C SER A 22 -28.68 -6.01 54.33
N LEU A 23 -29.91 -5.54 54.54
CA LEU A 23 -30.80 -5.11 53.45
C LEU A 23 -30.12 -4.04 52.57
N VAL A 24 -29.36 -3.13 53.18
CA VAL A 24 -28.61 -2.08 52.47
C VAL A 24 -27.53 -2.67 51.56
N GLU A 25 -26.88 -3.76 51.97
CA GLU A 25 -25.84 -4.43 51.19
C GLU A 25 -26.42 -5.09 49.94
N VAL A 26 -27.59 -5.73 50.06
CA VAL A 26 -28.29 -6.32 48.92
C VAL A 26 -28.72 -5.24 47.91
N VAL A 27 -29.23 -4.11 48.40
CA VAL A 27 -29.61 -2.97 47.54
C VAL A 27 -28.38 -2.36 46.86
N LEU A 28 -27.28 -2.18 47.60
CA LEU A 28 -26.04 -1.66 47.03
C LEU A 28 -25.45 -2.63 45.98
N ALA A 29 -25.35 -3.92 46.31
CA ALA A 29 -24.79 -4.92 45.40
C ALA A 29 -25.62 -5.07 44.12
N SER A 30 -26.96 -5.08 44.22
CA SER A 30 -27.83 -5.12 43.05
C SER A 30 -27.74 -3.84 42.20
N SER A 31 -27.59 -2.67 42.84
CA SER A 31 -27.39 -1.41 42.11
C SER A 31 -26.09 -1.38 41.30
N LEU A 32 -24.98 -1.81 41.92
CA LEU A 32 -23.68 -1.90 41.26
C LEU A 32 -23.69 -2.94 40.14
N PHE A 33 -24.31 -4.10 40.39
CA PHE A 33 -24.46 -5.14 39.38
C PHE A 33 -25.25 -4.63 38.17
N GLY A 34 -26.35 -3.91 38.38
CA GLY A 34 -27.14 -3.32 37.30
C GLY A 34 -26.33 -2.34 36.44
N LEU A 35 -25.51 -1.49 37.07
CA LEU A 35 -24.61 -0.57 36.36
C LEU A 35 -23.58 -1.33 35.51
N LEU A 36 -22.97 -2.38 36.07
CA LEU A 36 -21.99 -3.21 35.37
C LEU A 36 -22.59 -3.92 34.15
N VAL A 37 -23.76 -4.55 34.30
CA VAL A 37 -24.44 -5.24 33.20
C VAL A 37 -24.76 -4.26 32.07
N THR A 38 -25.29 -3.07 32.41
CA THR A 38 -25.60 -2.04 31.42
C THR A 38 -24.36 -1.58 30.66
N ALA A 39 -23.25 -1.36 31.37
CA ALA A 39 -21.98 -0.98 30.75
C ALA A 39 -21.44 -2.07 29.81
N LEU A 40 -21.50 -3.35 30.22
CA LEU A 40 -21.04 -4.47 29.40
C LEU A 40 -21.87 -4.68 28.14
N VAL A 41 -23.21 -4.57 28.25
CA VAL A 41 -24.09 -4.67 27.08
C VAL A 41 -23.83 -3.52 26.11
N GLY A 42 -23.65 -2.30 26.63
CA GLY A 42 -23.30 -1.14 25.81
C GLY A 42 -21.98 -1.34 25.07
N ALA A 43 -20.94 -1.81 25.77
CA ALA A 43 -19.63 -2.10 25.17
C ALA A 43 -19.72 -3.20 24.09
N TYR A 44 -20.53 -4.24 24.32
CA TYR A 44 -20.75 -5.32 23.36
C TYR A 44 -21.41 -4.83 22.07
N LEU A 45 -22.50 -4.06 22.18
CA LEU A 45 -23.22 -3.52 21.03
C LEU A 45 -22.32 -2.59 20.20
N TYR A 46 -21.57 -1.71 20.87
CA TYR A 46 -20.58 -0.85 20.21
C TYR A 46 -19.49 -1.67 19.51
N GLY A 47 -19.06 -2.77 20.13
CA GLY A 47 -18.12 -3.72 19.53
C GLY A 47 -18.64 -4.32 18.22
N LEU A 48 -19.92 -4.69 18.14
CA LEU A 48 -20.51 -5.24 16.91
C LEU A 48 -20.51 -4.20 15.77
N GLU A 49 -20.91 -2.96 16.04
CA GLU A 49 -20.90 -1.89 15.05
C GLU A 49 -19.47 -1.60 14.57
N SER A 50 -18.51 -1.55 15.49
CA SER A 50 -17.09 -1.36 15.15
C SER A 50 -16.55 -2.48 14.26
N ASN A 51 -16.96 -3.74 14.49
CA ASN A 51 -16.55 -4.87 13.65
C ASN A 51 -17.14 -4.78 12.25
N ALA A 52 -18.43 -4.44 12.13
CA ALA A 52 -19.08 -4.25 10.83
C ALA A 52 -18.41 -3.11 10.03
N LEU A 53 -18.09 -2.00 10.69
CA LEU A 53 -17.37 -0.89 10.08
C LEU A 53 -15.97 -1.30 9.58
N ALA A 54 -15.20 -1.98 10.43
CA ALA A 54 -13.87 -2.45 10.08
C ALA A 54 -13.91 -3.44 8.89
N GLY A 55 -14.89 -4.35 8.89
CA GLY A 55 -15.13 -5.30 7.80
C GLY A 55 -15.42 -4.61 6.47
N ASN A 56 -16.32 -3.62 6.47
CA ASN A 56 -16.63 -2.85 5.26
C ASN A 56 -15.41 -2.09 4.73
N ARG A 57 -14.62 -1.50 5.63
CA ARG A 57 -13.39 -0.80 5.25
C ARG A 57 -12.35 -1.77 4.67
N ALA A 58 -12.20 -2.97 5.25
CA ALA A 58 -11.31 -3.99 4.72
C ALA A 58 -11.72 -4.45 3.31
N HIS A 59 -13.02 -4.69 3.10
CA HIS A 59 -13.54 -5.03 1.78
C HIS A 59 -13.36 -3.89 0.75
N ALA A 60 -13.59 -2.64 1.15
CA ALA A 60 -13.33 -1.48 0.30
C ALA A 60 -11.84 -1.35 -0.08
N THR A 61 -10.92 -1.68 0.83
CA THR A 61 -9.48 -1.73 0.52
C THR A 61 -9.17 -2.81 -0.50
N LEU A 62 -9.71 -4.02 -0.34
CA LEU A 62 -9.51 -5.11 -1.31
C LEU A 62 -10.05 -4.75 -2.70
N LEU A 63 -11.23 -4.11 -2.78
CA LEU A 63 -11.77 -3.60 -4.05
C LEU A 63 -10.90 -2.49 -4.65
N ALA A 64 -10.31 -1.64 -3.81
CA ALA A 64 -9.40 -0.59 -4.27
C ALA A 64 -8.11 -1.18 -4.83
N GLU A 65 -7.53 -2.19 -4.15
CA GLU A 65 -6.35 -2.96 -4.58
C GLU A 65 -6.62 -3.70 -5.89
N GLU A 66 -7.75 -4.43 -5.98
CA GLU A 66 -8.21 -5.06 -7.21
C GLU A 66 -8.30 -4.04 -8.35
N GLY A 67 -8.83 -2.85 -8.07
CA GLY A 67 -8.89 -1.77 -9.06
C GLY A 67 -7.52 -1.35 -9.58
N LEU A 68 -6.49 -1.29 -8.73
CA LEU A 68 -5.13 -0.99 -9.16
C LEU A 68 -4.51 -2.14 -9.98
N GLU A 69 -4.80 -3.39 -9.62
CA GLU A 69 -4.37 -4.57 -10.37
C GLU A 69 -5.08 -4.68 -11.73
N ALA A 70 -6.35 -4.31 -11.80
CA ALA A 70 -7.10 -4.23 -13.05
C ALA A 70 -6.47 -3.20 -14.01
N VAL A 71 -6.08 -2.03 -13.50
CA VAL A 71 -5.38 -1.02 -14.30
C VAL A 71 -3.99 -1.52 -14.73
N ARG A 72 -3.30 -2.30 -13.88
CA ARG A 72 -2.06 -2.97 -14.26
C ARG A 72 -2.26 -3.99 -15.38
N ASN A 73 -3.34 -4.78 -15.33
CA ASN A 73 -3.71 -5.69 -16.42
C ASN A 73 -3.95 -4.95 -17.75
N ILE A 74 -4.68 -3.82 -17.71
CA ILE A 74 -4.93 -2.98 -18.90
C ILE A 74 -3.61 -2.41 -19.45
N ARG A 75 -2.73 -1.92 -18.57
CA ARG A 75 -1.39 -1.43 -18.90
C ARG A 75 -0.54 -2.49 -19.61
N ASP A 76 -0.60 -3.72 -19.13
CA ASP A 76 0.22 -4.83 -19.64
C ASP A 76 -0.24 -5.27 -21.04
N GLY A 77 -1.50 -5.03 -21.40
CA GLY A 77 -1.99 -5.13 -22.77
C GLY A 77 -1.41 -4.05 -23.70
N ASN A 78 -1.44 -2.79 -23.27
CA ASN A 78 -0.74 -1.67 -23.91
C ASN A 78 -0.72 -0.44 -22.98
N PHE A 79 0.42 0.22 -22.81
CA PHE A 79 0.52 1.46 -22.01
C PHE A 79 -0.35 2.60 -22.57
N SER A 80 -0.58 2.64 -23.88
CA SER A 80 -1.45 3.65 -24.51
C SER A 80 -2.93 3.49 -24.14
N ASN A 81 -3.35 2.33 -23.62
CA ASN A 81 -4.72 2.12 -23.13
C ASN A 81 -5.00 2.96 -21.88
N LEU A 82 -3.98 3.37 -21.14
CA LEU A 82 -4.10 4.22 -19.96
C LEU A 82 -4.30 5.68 -20.35
N THR A 83 -5.50 5.99 -20.85
CA THR A 83 -5.88 7.38 -21.14
C THR A 83 -6.21 8.14 -19.86
N THR A 84 -5.89 9.44 -19.84
CA THR A 84 -6.17 10.31 -18.69
C THR A 84 -7.67 10.54 -18.57
N GLY A 85 -8.21 10.37 -17.38
CA GLY A 85 -9.65 10.46 -17.15
C GLY A 85 -10.10 9.67 -15.94
N THR A 86 -11.42 9.50 -15.85
CA THR A 86 -12.10 8.81 -14.76
C THR A 86 -12.94 7.67 -15.31
N TYR A 87 -12.78 6.47 -14.74
CA TYR A 87 -13.31 5.24 -15.30
C TYR A 87 -13.88 4.32 -14.22
N GLY A 88 -14.87 3.52 -14.59
CA GLY A 88 -15.17 2.25 -13.94
C GLY A 88 -14.41 1.10 -14.59
N LEU A 89 -14.52 -0.08 -14.00
CA LEU A 89 -13.90 -1.31 -14.48
C LEU A 89 -14.95 -2.38 -14.79
N GLU A 90 -14.72 -3.11 -15.86
CA GLU A 90 -15.53 -4.27 -16.28
C GLU A 90 -14.61 -5.37 -16.81
N ILE A 91 -15.07 -6.62 -16.76
CA ILE A 91 -14.36 -7.75 -17.38
C ILE A 91 -15.06 -8.12 -18.68
N THR A 92 -14.36 -7.99 -19.79
CA THR A 92 -14.83 -8.44 -21.11
C THR A 92 -13.84 -9.45 -21.68
N GLY A 93 -14.31 -10.64 -22.05
CA GLY A 93 -13.44 -11.66 -22.65
C GLY A 93 -12.27 -12.09 -21.74
N SER A 94 -12.49 -12.15 -20.43
CA SER A 94 -11.47 -12.48 -19.42
C SER A 94 -10.34 -11.44 -19.26
N GLN A 95 -10.54 -10.22 -19.74
CA GLN A 95 -9.62 -9.10 -19.55
C GLN A 95 -10.32 -7.92 -18.88
N TRP A 96 -9.58 -7.16 -18.09
CA TRP A 96 -10.09 -5.91 -17.54
C TRP A 96 -10.15 -4.85 -18.63
N THR A 97 -11.24 -4.09 -18.65
CA THR A 97 -11.46 -2.96 -19.55
C THR A 97 -12.04 -1.78 -18.77
N PHE A 98 -11.81 -0.57 -19.26
CA PHE A 98 -12.48 0.61 -18.72
C PHE A 98 -13.91 0.67 -19.23
N SER A 99 -14.86 0.95 -18.32
CA SER A 99 -16.29 1.03 -18.63
C SER A 99 -16.95 2.11 -17.76
N GLY A 100 -17.69 3.02 -18.38
CA GLY A 100 -18.33 4.15 -17.69
C GLY A 100 -17.35 5.05 -16.91
N SER A 101 -17.88 5.84 -15.98
CA SER A 101 -17.11 6.73 -15.09
C SER A 101 -16.85 6.12 -13.70
N SER A 102 -17.51 5.00 -13.38
CA SER A 102 -17.44 4.30 -12.10
C SER A 102 -18.01 2.90 -12.26
N ASP A 103 -17.62 1.97 -11.40
CA ASP A 103 -18.24 0.65 -11.28
C ASP A 103 -18.76 0.42 -9.85
N THR A 104 -19.71 -0.50 -9.70
CA THR A 104 -20.34 -0.79 -8.41
C THR A 104 -20.28 -2.27 -8.07
N ASN A 105 -19.96 -2.58 -6.82
CA ASN A 105 -20.05 -3.92 -6.26
C ASN A 105 -20.81 -3.85 -4.93
N GLY A 106 -22.09 -4.25 -4.93
CA GLY A 106 -22.96 -4.12 -3.76
C GLY A 106 -23.11 -2.67 -3.31
N ILE A 107 -22.69 -2.36 -2.08
CA ILE A 107 -22.74 -1.00 -1.51
C ILE A 107 -21.55 -0.11 -1.91
N TYR A 108 -20.55 -0.69 -2.59
CA TYR A 108 -19.31 -0.02 -2.93
C TYR A 108 -19.40 0.57 -4.34
N THR A 109 -19.03 1.84 -4.49
CA THR A 109 -18.80 2.49 -5.78
C THR A 109 -17.32 2.77 -5.92
N ARG A 110 -16.69 2.21 -6.95
CA ARG A 110 -15.28 2.36 -7.28
C ARG A 110 -15.12 3.32 -8.46
N VAL A 111 -14.09 4.14 -8.37
CA VAL A 111 -13.71 5.11 -9.38
C VAL A 111 -12.19 5.05 -9.56
N ILE A 112 -11.75 4.78 -10.78
CA ILE A 112 -10.34 4.86 -11.18
C ILE A 112 -10.09 6.21 -11.82
N THR A 113 -9.10 6.95 -11.33
CA THR A 113 -8.65 8.21 -11.93
C THR A 113 -7.22 8.08 -12.41
N ILE A 114 -6.98 8.36 -13.68
CA ILE A 114 -5.66 8.31 -14.32
C ILE A 114 -5.24 9.73 -14.66
N SER A 115 -3.98 10.06 -14.37
CA SER A 115 -3.36 11.33 -14.73
C SER A 115 -1.94 11.09 -15.24
N ASP A 116 -1.52 11.91 -16.19
CA ASP A 116 -0.17 11.87 -16.73
C ASP A 116 0.84 12.50 -15.76
N ILE A 117 2.01 11.84 -15.62
CA ILE A 117 3.20 12.42 -14.99
C ILE A 117 4.15 12.87 -16.09
N ASP A 118 4.42 11.97 -17.04
CA ASP A 118 5.15 12.22 -18.29
C ASP A 118 4.81 11.14 -19.33
N VAL A 119 5.53 11.12 -20.46
CA VAL A 119 5.31 10.19 -21.56
C VAL A 119 5.40 8.71 -21.17
N ASP A 120 6.19 8.37 -20.14
CA ASP A 120 6.45 6.99 -19.73
C ASP A 120 5.88 6.67 -18.34
N ARG A 121 5.18 7.61 -17.69
CA ARG A 121 4.69 7.46 -16.31
C ARG A 121 3.32 8.07 -16.11
N LYS A 122 2.43 7.32 -15.46
CA LYS A 122 1.07 7.74 -15.09
C LYS A 122 0.81 7.50 -13.61
N SER A 123 0.04 8.40 -13.01
CA SER A 123 -0.48 8.24 -11.66
C SER A 123 -1.91 7.70 -11.73
N VAL A 124 -2.18 6.63 -10.98
CA VAL A 124 -3.48 5.97 -10.94
C VAL A 124 -4.00 6.00 -9.51
N THR A 125 -5.20 6.53 -9.34
CA THR A 125 -5.91 6.60 -8.05
C THR A 125 -7.15 5.71 -8.12
N SER A 126 -7.26 4.77 -7.20
CA SER A 126 -8.45 3.93 -7.01
C SER A 126 -9.18 4.42 -5.77
N SER A 127 -10.38 4.97 -5.96
CA SER A 127 -11.25 5.48 -4.89
C SER A 127 -12.47 4.61 -4.76
N VAL A 128 -12.71 4.05 -3.58
CA VAL A 128 -13.90 3.27 -3.26
C VAL A 128 -14.70 4.01 -2.19
N THR A 129 -15.97 4.24 -2.47
CA THR A 129 -16.91 4.89 -1.55
C THR A 129 -18.10 3.98 -1.27
N TRP A 130 -18.64 4.04 -0.06
CA TRP A 130 -19.83 3.30 0.31
C TRP A 130 -20.62 4.05 1.37
N GLN A 131 -21.90 3.73 1.51
CA GLN A 131 -22.71 4.26 2.60
C GLN A 131 -22.33 3.57 3.92
N GLN A 132 -21.69 4.31 4.83
CA GLN A 132 -21.27 3.77 6.13
C GLN A 132 -22.43 3.75 7.12
N ASN A 133 -23.27 4.78 7.10
CA ASN A 133 -24.56 4.83 7.78
C ASN A 133 -25.48 5.84 7.05
N LEU A 134 -26.68 6.13 7.58
CA LEU A 134 -27.64 7.03 6.94
C LEU A 134 -27.15 8.47 6.74
N GLN A 135 -26.13 8.90 7.48
CA GLN A 135 -25.63 10.27 7.48
C GLN A 135 -24.19 10.41 6.97
N ARG A 136 -23.47 9.30 6.78
CA ARG A 136 -22.04 9.30 6.47
C ARG A 136 -21.68 8.25 5.44
N ASN A 137 -20.81 8.63 4.51
CA ASN A 137 -20.14 7.72 3.59
C ASN A 137 -18.73 7.38 4.09
N GLY A 138 -18.35 6.12 3.91
CA GLY A 138 -16.99 5.65 4.06
C GLY A 138 -16.21 5.82 2.75
N SER A 139 -14.90 5.98 2.86
CA SER A 139 -14.00 6.01 1.70
C SER A 139 -12.67 5.35 1.99
N VAL A 140 -12.13 4.67 0.97
CA VAL A 140 -10.75 4.22 0.85
C VAL A 140 -10.20 4.74 -0.46
N ILE A 141 -8.97 5.28 -0.43
CA ILE A 141 -8.26 5.80 -1.60
C ILE A 141 -6.87 5.18 -1.61
N LEU A 142 -6.52 4.51 -2.70
CA LEU A 142 -5.18 3.99 -2.94
C LEU A 142 -4.61 4.62 -4.21
N ILE A 143 -3.31 4.90 -4.20
CA ILE A 143 -2.61 5.53 -5.31
C ILE A 143 -1.41 4.67 -5.68
N THR A 144 -1.21 4.45 -6.98
CA THR A 144 0.00 3.81 -7.52
C THR A 144 0.52 4.57 -8.73
N ARG A 145 1.77 4.31 -9.08
CA ARG A 145 2.41 4.84 -10.28
C ARG A 145 2.70 3.70 -11.22
N LEU A 146 2.32 3.87 -12.48
CA LEU A 146 2.55 2.91 -13.53
C LEU A 146 3.52 3.50 -14.54
N THR A 147 4.53 2.72 -14.90
CA THR A 147 5.52 3.07 -15.92
C THR A 147 5.26 2.32 -17.22
N TYR A 148 5.75 2.85 -18.34
CA TYR A 148 5.77 2.16 -19.62
C TYR A 148 6.87 1.09 -19.62
N TRP A 149 6.64 0.01 -18.89
CA TRP A 149 7.65 -1.02 -18.60
C TRP A 149 8.09 -1.83 -19.84
N GLN A 150 7.25 -1.93 -20.86
CA GLN A 150 7.56 -2.63 -22.12
C GLN A 150 8.40 -1.79 -23.08
N LYS A 151 8.55 -0.47 -22.81
CA LYS A 151 9.41 0.38 -23.62
C LYS A 151 10.84 -0.14 -23.48
N SER A 152 11.43 -0.57 -24.60
CA SER A 152 12.82 -0.98 -24.61
C SER A 152 13.68 0.13 -24.01
N ALA A 153 14.59 -0.23 -23.12
CA ALA A 153 15.68 0.67 -22.76
C ALA A 153 16.35 1.10 -24.07
N THR A 154 16.58 2.40 -24.25
CA THR A 154 17.41 2.90 -25.35
C THR A 154 18.81 2.34 -25.12
N VAL A 155 19.10 1.19 -25.73
CA VAL A 155 20.45 0.67 -25.82
C VAL A 155 21.18 1.54 -26.84
N PRO A 156 22.29 2.17 -26.47
CA PRO A 156 23.09 2.93 -27.41
C PRO A 156 23.45 2.07 -28.62
N ALA A 157 23.17 2.56 -29.83
CA ALA A 157 23.50 1.86 -31.07
C ALA A 157 24.85 2.33 -31.63
N SER A 158 25.34 3.46 -31.13
CA SER A 158 26.59 4.10 -31.54
C SER A 158 27.30 4.74 -30.35
N CYS A 159 28.59 5.05 -30.52
CA CYS A 159 29.34 5.85 -29.54
C CYS A 159 28.65 7.19 -29.26
N ASN A 160 28.02 7.82 -30.26
CA ASN A 160 27.25 9.03 -30.06
C ASN A 160 26.06 8.82 -29.13
N ASP A 161 25.26 7.77 -29.35
CA ASP A 161 24.13 7.47 -28.48
C ASP A 161 24.58 7.15 -27.05
N TYR A 162 25.75 6.50 -26.92
CA TYR A 162 26.32 6.17 -25.62
C TYR A 162 26.77 7.43 -24.90
N ALA A 163 27.49 8.32 -25.59
CA ALA A 163 27.88 9.63 -25.07
C ALA A 163 26.67 10.46 -24.61
N VAL A 164 25.64 10.57 -25.45
CA VAL A 164 24.40 11.27 -25.10
C VAL A 164 23.71 10.62 -23.91
N SER A 165 23.71 9.28 -23.81
CA SER A 165 23.15 8.56 -22.65
C SER A 165 23.90 8.84 -21.34
N GLN A 166 25.20 9.18 -21.42
CA GLN A 166 26.04 9.54 -20.27
C GLN A 166 26.03 11.06 -19.98
N GLY A 167 25.21 11.85 -20.71
CA GLY A 167 25.04 13.29 -20.49
C GLY A 167 25.99 14.20 -21.28
N TYR A 168 26.66 13.68 -22.31
CA TYR A 168 27.52 14.45 -23.22
C TYR A 168 26.73 14.96 -24.42
N SER A 169 27.21 16.00 -25.10
CA SER A 169 26.55 16.58 -26.27
C SER A 169 26.63 15.69 -27.51
N SER A 170 27.75 14.97 -27.67
CA SER A 170 28.02 14.08 -28.81
C SER A 170 29.15 13.09 -28.50
N GLY A 171 29.20 11.99 -29.25
CA GLY A 171 30.27 11.00 -29.19
C GLY A 171 30.83 10.65 -30.56
N THR A 172 32.15 10.54 -30.65
CA THR A 172 32.90 10.23 -31.88
C THR A 172 33.83 9.06 -31.64
N CYS A 173 33.85 8.08 -32.55
CA CYS A 173 34.86 7.02 -32.52
C CYS A 173 36.20 7.55 -33.07
N ARG A 174 37.28 7.35 -32.32
CA ARG A 174 38.66 7.75 -32.61
C ARG A 174 39.58 6.54 -32.61
N GLU A 175 40.78 6.71 -33.18
CA GLU A 175 41.76 5.63 -33.34
C GLU A 175 42.36 5.14 -32.02
N ASN A 176 42.39 5.98 -30.98
CA ASN A 176 42.89 5.65 -29.66
C ASN A 176 42.52 6.73 -28.62
N VAL A 177 42.74 6.42 -27.35
CA VAL A 177 42.48 7.30 -26.20
C VAL A 177 43.26 8.62 -26.25
N LEU A 178 44.44 8.65 -26.88
CA LEU A 178 45.24 9.87 -26.98
C LEU A 178 44.65 10.90 -27.95
N GLN A 179 43.74 10.49 -28.85
CA GLN A 179 43.07 11.41 -29.77
C GLN A 179 41.97 12.24 -29.10
N CYS A 180 41.29 11.72 -28.08
CA CYS A 180 40.23 12.48 -27.41
C CYS A 180 40.70 13.88 -26.96
N PRO A 181 41.80 14.01 -26.17
CA PRO A 181 42.25 15.34 -25.71
C PRO A 181 42.79 16.24 -26.84
N ILE A 182 43.25 15.68 -27.97
CA ILE A 182 43.69 16.47 -29.14
C ILE A 182 42.50 17.25 -29.73
N TYR A 183 41.31 16.65 -29.72
CA TYR A 183 40.09 17.26 -30.23
C TYR A 183 39.24 17.94 -29.13
N GLY A 184 39.76 18.06 -27.91
CA GLY A 184 39.00 18.62 -26.78
C GLY A 184 37.87 17.72 -26.28
N GLU A 185 37.92 16.44 -26.59
CA GLU A 185 36.96 15.40 -26.18
C GLU A 185 37.51 14.64 -24.95
N THR A 186 36.63 13.99 -24.21
CA THR A 186 36.96 13.12 -23.07
C THR A 186 36.76 11.67 -23.46
N TYR A 187 37.69 10.78 -23.08
CA TYR A 187 37.50 9.35 -23.29
C TYR A 187 36.30 8.82 -22.49
N LEU A 188 35.43 8.06 -23.16
CA LEU A 188 34.24 7.47 -22.57
C LEU A 188 34.41 5.97 -22.36
N LEU A 189 34.70 5.58 -21.11
CA LEU A 189 34.84 4.18 -20.71
C LEU A 189 33.54 3.40 -20.98
N GLY A 190 33.63 2.24 -21.61
CA GLY A 190 32.49 1.41 -22.01
C GLY A 190 31.91 1.76 -23.39
N GLY A 191 32.31 2.90 -23.96
CA GLY A 191 31.85 3.34 -25.27
C GLY A 191 32.53 2.64 -26.44
N GLU A 192 33.72 2.08 -26.22
CA GLU A 192 34.50 1.31 -27.21
C GLU A 192 33.70 0.15 -27.85
N THR A 193 32.75 -0.45 -27.13
CA THR A 193 31.90 -1.52 -27.66
C THR A 193 31.03 -1.05 -28.85
N TYR A 194 30.78 0.26 -28.94
CA TYR A 194 30.01 0.87 -30.02
C TYR A 194 30.87 1.44 -31.16
N CYS A 195 32.20 1.23 -31.09
CA CYS A 195 33.17 1.64 -32.09
C CYS A 195 33.73 0.41 -32.80
N THR A 196 33.15 0.07 -33.95
CA THR A 196 33.46 -1.16 -34.70
C THR A 196 34.38 -0.93 -35.91
N GLY A 197 34.96 0.27 -36.05
CA GLY A 197 35.79 0.63 -37.20
C GLY A 197 37.19 -0.01 -37.20
N GLY A 198 37.50 -0.86 -36.23
CA GLY A 198 38.80 -1.51 -36.10
C GLY A 198 39.86 -0.55 -35.53
N PRO A 199 41.16 -0.78 -35.79
CA PRO A 199 42.26 -0.02 -35.18
C PRO A 199 42.26 1.49 -35.46
N SER A 200 41.44 1.96 -36.40
CA SER A 200 41.28 3.37 -36.74
C SER A 200 40.04 4.04 -36.14
N ALA A 201 39.22 3.30 -35.38
CA ALA A 201 38.03 3.82 -34.71
C ALA A 201 37.53 2.80 -33.68
N ASP A 202 38.34 2.52 -32.65
CA ASP A 202 38.02 1.59 -31.56
C ASP A 202 37.70 2.29 -30.23
N THR A 203 37.99 3.59 -30.13
CA THR A 203 37.87 4.36 -28.90
C THR A 203 36.72 5.35 -28.98
N CYS A 204 35.81 5.35 -28.00
CA CYS A 204 34.74 6.34 -27.94
C CYS A 204 35.21 7.58 -27.17
N CYS A 205 35.17 8.74 -27.82
CA CYS A 205 35.45 10.05 -27.23
C CYS A 205 34.18 10.89 -27.22
N ALA A 206 33.93 11.66 -26.16
CA ALA A 206 32.72 12.45 -25.98
C ALA A 206 33.02 13.93 -25.73
N MET A 207 32.15 14.80 -26.23
CA MET A 207 32.23 16.25 -26.05
C MET A 207 31.18 16.69 -25.02
N LEU A 208 31.56 17.59 -24.10
CA LEU A 208 30.63 18.18 -23.13
C LEU A 208 29.64 19.14 -23.82
#